data_AF-A0A6B8T491-F1
#
_entry.id   AF-A0A6B8T491-F1
#
_cell.length_a   1.000
_cell.length_b   1.000
_cell.length_c   1.000
_cell.angle_alpha   90.00
_cell.angle_beta   90.00
_cell.angle_gamma   90.00
#
_symmetry.space_group_name_H-M   'P 1'
#
loop_
_entity.id
_entity.type
_entity.pdbx_description
1 polymer ?
#
loop_
_entity_poly.entity_id
_entity_poly.type
_entity_poly.pdbx_seq_one_letter_code
_entity_poly.pdbx_strand_id
1 'polypeptide(L)'
;MTQEIQIIECAFTANKDYLQSLLAVGFYAIAVQEDIQQISNQLDFSNTQTKIIRLKEDDEVAIKKLYTEKDWYSSLQADYEAGKRQFYSAIRGIGGYLPTEKLLTYCQAKHLLTGINLLAFESAYNVALALSR
;
A
#
# COMPACT_ATOMS: atom_id res chain seq x y z
N MET A 1 2.83 -15.77 12.97
CA MET A 1 2.51 -16.11 11.57
C MET A 1 3.22 -15.11 10.69
N THR A 2 4.11 -15.55 9.81
CA THR A 2 4.77 -14.68 8.82
C THR A 2 3.79 -14.35 7.71
N GLN A 3 3.61 -13.06 7.38
CA GLN A 3 2.79 -12.62 6.24
C GLN A 3 3.34 -13.26 4.95
N GLU A 4 2.47 -13.89 4.17
CA GLU A 4 2.85 -14.47 2.87
C GLU A 4 3.03 -13.36 1.82
N ILE A 5 2.23 -12.31 1.91
CA ILE A 5 2.33 -11.13 1.04
C ILE A 5 2.54 -9.89 1.90
N GLN A 6 3.49 -9.07 1.46
CA GLN A 6 3.82 -7.78 2.05
C GLN A 6 3.29 -6.68 1.12
N ILE A 7 2.26 -5.97 1.58
CA ILE A 7 1.68 -4.85 0.84
C ILE A 7 2.38 -3.56 1.26
N ILE A 8 2.89 -2.83 0.27
CA ILE A 8 3.50 -1.51 0.45
C ILE A 8 2.53 -0.47 -0.11
N GLU A 9 1.95 0.33 0.78
CA GLU A 9 0.98 1.36 0.40
C GLU A 9 1.70 2.64 0.00
N CYS A 10 1.55 3.06 -1.25
CA CYS A 10 2.05 4.32 -1.78
C CYS A 10 1.09 5.45 -1.40
N ALA A 11 1.42 6.18 -0.34
CA ALA A 11 0.64 7.34 0.09
C ALA A 11 0.91 8.52 -0.85
N PHE A 12 -0.17 9.17 -1.29
CA PHE A 12 -0.14 10.27 -2.27
C PHE A 12 -0.03 11.67 -1.64
N THR A 13 -0.05 11.75 -0.31
CA THR A 13 0.00 13.02 0.43
C THR A 13 0.62 12.82 1.81
N ALA A 14 1.31 13.85 2.30
CA ALA A 14 1.78 13.95 3.68
C ALA A 14 0.67 14.48 4.62
N ASN A 15 -0.56 13.98 4.49
CA ASN A 15 -1.62 14.32 5.45
C ASN A 15 -1.51 13.43 6.70
N LYS A 16 -1.41 14.03 7.88
CA LYS A 16 -1.23 13.31 9.16
C LYS A 16 -2.34 12.30 9.42
N ASP A 17 -3.61 12.70 9.28
CA ASP A 17 -4.75 11.83 9.60
C ASP A 17 -4.82 10.65 8.65
N TYR A 18 -4.51 10.88 7.37
CA TYR A 18 -4.40 9.80 6.39
C TYR A 18 -3.26 8.85 6.72
N LEU A 19 -2.04 9.34 6.92
CA LEU A 19 -0.91 8.47 7.26
C LEU A 19 -1.15 7.70 8.56
N GLN A 20 -1.75 8.33 9.58
CA GLN A 20 -2.12 7.66 10.82
C GLN A 20 -3.17 6.56 10.60
N SER A 21 -4.14 6.79 9.71
CA SER A 21 -5.14 5.78 9.36
C SER A 21 -4.50 4.56 8.68
N LEU A 22 -3.48 4.78 7.83
CA LEU A 22 -2.73 3.70 7.17
C LEU A 22 -1.95 2.83 8.16
N LEU A 23 -1.40 3.42 9.23
CA LEU A 23 -0.65 2.68 10.25
C LEU A 23 -1.50 1.63 10.98
N ALA A 24 -2.81 1.82 11.08
CA ALA A 24 -3.73 0.87 11.70
C ALA A 24 -4.08 -0.32 10.78
N VAL A 25 -3.78 -0.24 9.49
CA VAL A 25 -4.18 -1.22 8.48
C VAL A 25 -3.35 -2.50 8.55
N GLY A 26 -2.07 -2.40 8.95
CA GLY A 26 -1.15 -3.55 8.95
C GLY A 26 -0.38 -3.73 7.64
N PHE A 27 -0.24 -2.66 6.85
CA PHE A 27 0.69 -2.65 5.70
C PHE A 27 2.11 -3.00 6.15
N TYR A 28 2.89 -3.64 5.28
CA TYR A 28 4.30 -3.89 5.55
C TYR A 28 5.07 -2.57 5.63
N ALA A 29 4.79 -1.66 4.69
CA ALA A 29 5.33 -0.30 4.70
C ALA A 29 4.36 0.69 4.05
N ILE A 30 4.53 1.95 4.40
CA ILE A 30 3.95 3.11 3.71
C ILE A 30 5.09 3.80 2.95
N ALA A 31 4.97 3.86 1.63
CA ALA A 31 5.89 4.54 0.74
C ALA A 31 5.40 5.97 0.49
N VAL A 32 6.31 6.94 0.61
CA VAL A 32 6.00 8.36 0.40
C VAL A 32 7.12 9.05 -0.38
N GLN A 33 6.76 10.10 -1.12
CA GLN A 33 7.67 10.83 -2.01
C GLN A 33 8.44 11.95 -1.30
N GLU A 34 7.86 12.51 -0.24
CA GLU A 34 8.41 13.67 0.48
C GLU A 34 9.36 13.26 1.62
N ASP A 35 10.06 14.25 2.18
CA ASP A 35 10.95 14.04 3.30
C ASP A 35 10.15 13.66 4.55
N ILE A 36 10.27 12.40 4.95
CA ILE A 36 9.46 11.77 6.00
C ILE A 36 9.78 12.23 7.40
N GLN A 37 10.92 12.88 7.61
CA GLN A 37 11.39 13.18 8.96
C GLN A 37 10.41 14.06 9.73
N GLN A 38 9.82 15.08 9.09
CA GLN A 38 8.97 16.02 9.81
C GLN A 38 7.60 15.42 10.17
N ILE A 39 7.01 14.60 9.28
CA ILE A 39 5.69 14.02 9.52
C ILE A 39 5.73 12.73 10.33
N SER A 40 6.79 11.92 10.18
CA SER A 40 6.95 10.68 10.95
C SER A 40 6.99 10.94 12.46
N ASN A 41 7.60 12.06 12.88
CA ASN A 41 7.62 12.48 14.29
C ASN A 41 6.23 12.84 14.85
N GLN A 42 5.22 13.02 14.00
CA GLN A 42 3.85 13.35 14.40
C GLN A 42 2.92 12.13 14.42
N LEU A 43 3.41 10.97 13.98
CA LEU A 43 2.65 9.74 13.89
C LEU A 43 2.89 8.85 15.11
N ASP A 44 1.84 8.15 15.54
CA ASP A 44 1.91 7.15 16.59
C ASP A 44 2.10 5.75 16.00
N PHE A 45 3.26 5.16 16.27
CA PHE A 45 3.64 3.80 15.85
C PHE A 45 3.45 2.75 16.93
N SER A 46 2.93 3.10 18.12
CA SER A 46 2.91 2.22 19.29
C SER A 46 2.20 0.88 19.04
N ASN A 47 1.24 0.86 18.11
CA ASN A 47 0.40 -0.30 17.81
C ASN A 47 0.60 -0.87 16.39
N THR A 48 1.73 -0.57 15.74
CA THR A 48 1.98 -1.02 14.37
C THR A 48 3.41 -1.48 14.15
N GLN A 49 3.59 -2.41 13.21
CA GLN A 49 4.90 -2.78 12.67
C GLN A 49 5.14 -2.18 11.28
N THR A 50 4.19 -1.38 10.79
CA THR A 50 4.29 -0.71 9.49
C THR A 50 5.46 0.25 9.48
N LYS A 51 6.32 0.10 8.47
CA LYS A 51 7.49 0.97 8.26
C LYS A 51 7.09 2.16 7.41
N ILE A 52 7.82 3.27 7.52
CA ILE A 52 7.77 4.33 6.51
C ILE A 52 9.02 4.25 5.66
N ILE A 53 8.86 4.27 4.34
CA ILE A 53 9.96 4.26 3.38
C ILE A 53 9.84 5.45 2.43
N ARG A 54 10.99 6.00 2.04
CA ARG A 54 11.05 7.03 1.01
C ARG A 54 11.08 6.36 -0.36
N LEU A 55 10.16 6.77 -1.23
CA LEU A 55 10.12 6.35 -2.63
C LEU A 55 10.83 7.39 -3.49
N LYS A 56 11.78 6.95 -4.31
CA LYS A 56 12.45 7.82 -5.28
C LYS A 56 11.58 7.96 -6.52
N GLU A 57 11.71 9.08 -7.22
CA GLU A 57 10.93 9.38 -8.42
C GLU A 57 11.11 8.30 -9.52
N ASP A 58 12.34 7.85 -9.77
CA ASP A 58 12.62 6.80 -10.76
C ASP A 58 11.95 5.46 -10.39
N ASP A 59 11.98 5.10 -9.11
CA ASP A 59 11.36 3.87 -8.59
C ASP A 59 9.83 3.94 -8.75
N GLU A 60 9.23 5.09 -8.46
CA GLU A 60 7.81 5.34 -8.65
C GLU A 60 7.38 5.15 -10.11
N VAL A 61 8.10 5.77 -11.05
CA VAL A 61 7.79 5.66 -12.48
C VAL A 61 7.87 4.20 -12.93
N ALA A 62 8.85 3.44 -12.44
CA ALA A 62 8.96 2.02 -12.71
C ALA A 62 7.80 1.21 -12.12
N ILE A 63 7.45 1.45 -10.84
CA ILE A 63 6.40 0.73 -10.13
C ILE A 63 5.03 0.93 -10.78
N LYS A 64 4.66 2.16 -11.14
CA LYS A 64 3.38 2.47 -11.78
C LYS A 64 3.19 1.75 -13.13
N LYS A 65 4.30 1.38 -13.79
CA LYS A 65 4.27 0.66 -15.06
C LYS A 65 4.17 -0.86 -14.91
N LEU A 66 4.32 -1.41 -13.70
CA LEU A 66 4.33 -2.86 -13.48
C LEU A 66 2.98 -3.52 -13.72
N TYR A 67 1.89 -2.84 -13.35
CA TYR A 67 0.54 -3.42 -13.37
C TYR A 67 -0.43 -2.42 -14.02
N THR A 68 -0.73 -2.60 -15.31
CA THR A 68 -1.68 -1.73 -16.01
C THR A 68 -3.10 -2.25 -15.87
N GLU A 69 -4.11 -1.43 -16.13
CA GLU A 69 -5.51 -1.85 -15.97
C GLU A 69 -5.89 -3.09 -16.80
N LYS A 70 -5.22 -3.32 -17.94
CA LYS A 70 -5.55 -4.42 -18.86
C LYS A 70 -4.93 -5.75 -18.45
N ASP A 71 -3.78 -5.73 -17.78
CA ASP A 71 -2.93 -6.91 -17.56
C ASP A 71 -2.50 -7.11 -16.09
N TRP A 72 -2.97 -6.26 -15.18
CA TRP A 72 -2.55 -6.29 -13.76
C TRP A 72 -2.61 -7.70 -13.15
N TYR A 73 -3.66 -8.47 -13.43
CA TYR A 73 -3.85 -9.78 -12.81
C TYR A 73 -2.81 -10.80 -13.31
N SER A 74 -2.58 -10.86 -14.62
CA SER A 74 -1.58 -11.79 -15.19
C SER A 74 -0.16 -11.41 -14.79
N SER A 75 0.17 -10.12 -14.77
CA SER A 75 1.49 -9.64 -14.38
C SER A 75 1.75 -9.88 -12.88
N LEU A 76 0.74 -9.63 -12.04
CA LEU A 76 0.83 -9.90 -10.60
C LEU A 76 0.92 -11.40 -10.30
N GLN A 77 0.16 -12.25 -11.00
CA GLN A 77 0.25 -13.70 -10.89
C GLN A 77 1.65 -14.21 -11.26
N ALA A 78 2.21 -13.75 -12.39
CA ALA A 78 3.54 -14.14 -12.85
C ALA A 78 4.62 -13.73 -11.84
N ASP A 79 4.56 -12.51 -11.32
CA ASP A 79 5.46 -12.02 -10.29
C ASP A 79 5.37 -12.86 -9.01
N TYR A 80 4.16 -13.19 -8.57
CA TYR A 80 3.94 -14.04 -7.40
C TYR A 80 4.51 -15.45 -7.59
N GLU A 81 4.28 -16.06 -8.75
CA GLU A 81 4.84 -17.38 -9.10
C GLU A 81 6.37 -17.35 -9.19
N ALA A 82 6.95 -16.24 -9.65
CA ALA A 82 8.39 -16.02 -9.68
C ALA A 82 9.03 -15.78 -8.29
N GLY A 83 8.24 -15.81 -7.21
CA GLY A 83 8.72 -15.69 -5.83
C GLY A 83 8.64 -14.28 -5.26
N LYS A 84 8.09 -13.30 -5.98
CA LYS A 84 7.86 -11.96 -5.43
C LYS A 84 6.80 -12.01 -4.32
N ARG A 85 7.08 -11.35 -3.21
CA ARG A 85 6.18 -11.27 -2.04
C ARG A 85 5.84 -9.83 -1.63
N GLN A 86 6.59 -8.86 -2.14
CA GLN A 86 6.37 -7.43 -1.90
C GLN A 86 5.70 -6.78 -3.11
N PHE A 87 4.56 -6.13 -2.86
CA PHE A 87 3.78 -5.49 -3.91
C PHE A 87 3.45 -4.07 -3.48
N TYR A 88 3.75 -3.13 -4.37
CA TYR A 88 3.36 -1.74 -4.20
C TYR A 88 1.96 -1.53 -4.75
N SER A 89 1.13 -0.85 -3.98
CA SER A 89 -0.23 -0.49 -4.34
C SER A 89 -0.58 0.87 -3.77
N ALA A 90 -1.66 1.47 -4.25
CA ALA A 90 -2.26 2.62 -3.58
C ALA A 90 -3.76 2.40 -3.47
N ILE A 91 -4.38 2.85 -2.38
CA ILE A 91 -5.82 2.89 -2.21
C ILE A 91 -6.43 3.58 -3.45
N ARG A 92 -7.43 2.94 -4.07
CA ARG A 92 -8.07 3.35 -5.33
C ARG A 92 -7.15 3.46 -6.55
N GLY A 93 -5.88 3.05 -6.45
CA GLY A 93 -4.88 3.26 -7.49
C GLY A 93 -4.53 4.74 -7.70
N ILE A 94 -4.69 5.57 -6.66
CA ILE A 94 -4.37 7.01 -6.73
C ILE A 94 -2.95 7.19 -7.27
N GLY A 95 -2.76 8.09 -8.24
CA GLY A 95 -1.46 8.35 -8.85
C GLY A 95 -1.05 7.33 -9.92
N GLY A 96 -1.90 6.35 -10.26
CA GLY A 96 -1.64 5.35 -11.31
C GLY A 96 -0.96 4.07 -10.81
N TYR A 97 -1.02 3.79 -9.51
CA TYR A 97 -0.58 2.51 -8.95
C TYR A 97 -1.66 1.43 -9.09
N LEU A 98 -1.28 0.17 -8.86
CA LEU A 98 -2.24 -0.91 -8.66
C LEU A 98 -3.17 -0.56 -7.48
N PRO A 99 -4.51 -0.61 -7.66
CA PRO A 99 -5.44 -0.44 -6.55
C PRO A 99 -5.25 -1.49 -5.45
N THR A 100 -5.08 -1.05 -4.20
CA THR A 100 -4.90 -1.94 -3.04
C THR A 100 -6.06 -2.93 -2.90
N GLU A 101 -7.27 -2.53 -3.24
CA GLU A 101 -8.49 -3.36 -3.21
C GLU A 101 -8.39 -4.54 -4.20
N LYS A 102 -7.78 -4.32 -5.38
CA LYS A 102 -7.53 -5.40 -6.36
C LYS A 102 -6.49 -6.38 -5.83
N LEU A 103 -5.43 -5.88 -5.20
CA LEU A 103 -4.40 -6.72 -4.58
C LEU A 103 -4.97 -7.56 -3.43
N LEU A 104 -5.81 -6.98 -2.58
CA LEU A 104 -6.52 -7.71 -1.52
C LEU A 104 -7.46 -8.78 -2.09
N THR A 105 -8.20 -8.45 -3.16
CA THR A 105 -9.09 -9.41 -3.86
C THR A 105 -8.30 -10.59 -4.41
N TYR A 106 -7.15 -10.33 -5.04
CA TYR A 106 -6.24 -11.38 -5.50
C TYR A 106 -5.77 -12.27 -4.34
N CYS A 107 -5.30 -11.66 -3.25
CA CYS A 107 -4.81 -12.40 -2.09
C CYS A 107 -5.91 -13.28 -1.49
N GLN A 108 -7.14 -12.76 -1.37
CA GLN A 108 -8.28 -13.52 -0.87
C GLN A 108 -8.62 -14.72 -1.77
N ALA A 109 -8.65 -14.53 -3.10
CA ALA A 109 -8.92 -15.61 -4.06
C ALA A 109 -7.86 -16.73 -4.02
N LYS A 110 -6.64 -16.39 -3.61
CA LYS A 110 -5.50 -17.31 -3.46
C LYS A 110 -5.29 -17.79 -2.02
N HIS A 111 -6.13 -17.38 -1.07
CA HIS A 111 -6.01 -17.67 0.36
C HIS A 111 -4.67 -17.23 0.98
N LEU A 112 -4.10 -16.11 0.50
CA LEU A 112 -2.81 -15.59 0.97
C LEU A 112 -2.97 -14.72 2.20
N LEU A 113 -2.14 -14.95 3.21
CA LEU A 113 -2.09 -14.13 4.42
C LEU A 113 -1.37 -12.80 4.15
N THR A 114 -2.12 -11.69 4.24
CA THR A 114 -1.58 -10.32 4.08
C THR A 114 -1.30 -9.62 5.41
N GLY A 115 -1.98 -10.02 6.49
CA GLY A 115 -1.94 -9.33 7.79
C GLY A 115 -2.73 -8.01 7.82
N ILE A 116 -3.55 -7.75 6.80
CA ILE A 116 -4.35 -6.52 6.69
C ILE A 116 -5.60 -6.63 7.57
N ASN A 117 -5.82 -5.61 8.40
CA ASN A 117 -7.06 -5.39 9.10
C ASN A 117 -8.07 -4.71 8.17
N LEU A 118 -9.07 -5.45 7.67
CA LEU A 118 -10.04 -4.95 6.70
C LEU A 118 -10.90 -3.79 7.24
N LEU A 119 -11.21 -3.75 8.54
CA LEU A 119 -11.96 -2.65 9.14
C LEU A 119 -11.13 -1.36 9.17
N ALA A 120 -9.84 -1.47 9.52
CA ALA A 120 -8.92 -0.34 9.47
C ALA A 120 -8.68 0.10 8.02
N PHE A 121 -8.59 -0.85 7.08
CA PHE A 121 -8.47 -0.56 5.65
C PHE A 121 -9.66 0.25 5.14
N GLU A 122 -10.89 -0.14 5.47
CA GLU A 122 -12.10 0.61 5.09
C GLU A 122 -12.09 2.03 5.68
N SER A 123 -11.65 2.19 6.93
CA SER A 123 -11.49 3.51 7.55
C SER A 123 -10.48 4.38 6.78
N ALA A 124 -9.30 3.83 6.47
CA ALA A 124 -8.27 4.54 5.71
C ALA A 124 -8.72 4.88 4.27
N TYR A 125 -9.48 3.97 3.64
CA TYR A 125 -10.10 4.21 2.33
C TYR A 125 -11.03 5.44 2.37
N ASN A 126 -11.86 5.55 3.40
CA ASN A 126 -12.77 6.68 3.57
C ASN A 126 -12.03 8.01 3.80
N VAL A 127 -10.92 7.99 4.55
CA VAL A 127 -10.05 9.16 4.71
C VAL A 127 -9.43 9.57 3.37
N ALA A 128 -8.90 8.61 2.60
CA ALA A 128 -8.37 8.88 1.26
C ALA A 128 -9.46 9.46 0.32
N LEU A 129 -10.68 8.92 0.40
CA LEU A 129 -11.81 9.41 -0.40
C LEU A 129 -12.12 10.88 -0.08
N ALA A 130 -12.12 11.26 1.20
CA ALA A 130 -12.37 12.63 1.63
C ALA A 130 -11.30 13.63 1.16
N LEU A 131 -10.04 13.19 1.06
CA LEU A 131 -8.91 14.02 0.58
C LEU A 131 -8.83 14.15 -0.94
N SER A 132 -9.51 13.27 -1.68
CA SER A 132 -9.54 13.25 -3.14
C SER A 132 -10.73 14.01 -3.77
N ARG A 133 -11.52 14.69 -2.94
CA ARG A 133 -12.65 15.55 -3.33
C ARG A 133 -12.23 17.00 -3.36
#